data_AF-A0A2V3PPX7-F1
#
_entry.id   AF-A0A2V3PPX7-F1
#
_cell.length_a   1.000
_cell.length_b   1.000
_cell.length_c   1.000
_cell.angle_alpha   90.00
_cell.angle_beta   90.00
_cell.angle_gamma   90.00
#
_symmetry.space_group_name_H-M   'P 1'
#
loop_
_entity.id
_entity.type
_entity.pdbx_description
1 polymer ?
#
loop_
_entity_poly.entity_id
_entity_poly.type
_entity_poly.pdbx_seq_one_letter_code
_entity_poly.pdbx_strand_id
1 'polypeptide(L)' 'MLSLEVCKKVLNKGKNKFTKEQIEEIRKNLYQLADIELKIREKNLISYEK' A
#
# COMPACT_ATOMS: atom_id res chain seq x y z
N MET A 1 -7.40 -2.70 5.19
CA MET A 1 -7.07 -1.45 4.45
C MET A 1 -7.17 -0.26 5.41
N LEU A 2 -6.16 0.61 5.42
CA LEU A 2 -6.20 1.96 5.98
C LEU A 2 -7.31 2.81 5.35
N SER A 3 -7.96 3.62 6.18
CA SER A 3 -8.95 4.60 5.73
C SER A 3 -8.31 5.75 4.97
N LEU A 4 -9.08 6.40 4.09
CA LEU A 4 -8.61 7.57 3.34
C LEU A 4 -8.19 8.70 4.28
N GLU A 5 -8.88 8.85 5.41
CA GLU A 5 -8.59 9.88 6.41
C GLU A 5 -7.24 9.67 7.09
N VAL A 6 -6.90 8.42 7.42
CA VAL A 6 -5.57 8.06 7.95
C VAL A 6 -4.51 8.34 6.90
N CYS A 7 -4.73 7.92 5.64
CA CYS A 7 -3.79 8.22 4.54
C CYS A 7 -3.58 9.73 4.37
N LYS A 8 -4.65 10.52 4.42
CA LYS A 8 -4.59 11.99 4.34
C LYS A 8 -3.79 12.58 5.49
N LYS A 9 -4.04 12.14 6.73
CA LYS A 9 -3.32 12.61 7.92
C LYS A 9 -1.81 12.32 7.84
N VAL A 10 -1.43 11.14 7.36
CA VAL A 10 -0.03 10.73 7.24
C VAL A 10 0.66 11.43 6.08
N LEU A 11 0.10 11.35 4.87
CA LEU A 11 0.71 11.89 3.65
C LEU A 11 0.82 13.42 3.69
N ASN A 12 -0.16 14.10 4.31
CA ASN A 12 -0.15 15.56 4.43
C ASN A 12 0.48 16.06 5.73
N LYS A 13 1.18 15.21 6.50
CA LYS A 13 1.92 15.64 7.69
C LYS A 13 3.12 16.53 7.35
N GLY A 14 3.70 16.35 6.16
CA GLY A 14 4.85 17.10 5.68
C GLY A 14 4.52 18.46 5.03
N LYS A 15 5.55 19.07 4.44
CA LYS A 15 5.42 20.32 3.65
C LYS A 15 4.64 20.11 2.36
N ASN A 16 4.83 18.97 1.70
CA ASN A 16 4.08 18.62 0.51
C ASN A 16 2.69 18.14 0.90
N LYS A 17 1.67 18.67 0.21
CA LYS A 17 0.28 18.27 0.39
C LYS A 17 -0.17 17.55 -0.87
N PHE A 18 -0.81 16.41 -0.66
CA PHE A 18 -1.45 15.63 -1.69
C PHE A 18 -2.93 15.96 -1.71
N THR A 19 -3.49 16.08 -2.91
CA THR A 19 -4.93 16.16 -3.12
C THR A 19 -5.59 14.84 -2.77
N LYS A 20 -6.92 14.84 -2.69
CA LYS A 20 -7.69 13.63 -2.40
C LYS A 20 -7.43 12.55 -3.47
N GLU A 21 -7.41 12.94 -4.74
CA GLU A 21 -7.18 12.06 -5.89
C GLU A 21 -5.79 11.43 -5.82
N GLN A 22 -4.76 12.23 -5.52
CA GLN A 22 -3.41 11.73 -5.33
C GLN A 22 -3.31 10.74 -4.16
N ILE A 23 -4.00 11.01 -3.05
CA ILE A 23 -4.05 10.11 -1.90
C ILE A 23 -4.74 8.79 -2.27
N GLU A 24 -5.82 8.83 -3.04
CA GLU A 24 -6.53 7.65 -3.52
C GLU A 24 -5.64 6.79 -4.42
N GLU A 25 -4.91 7.41 -5.33
CA GLU A 25 -4.00 6.73 -6.26
C GLU A 25 -2.80 6.11 -5.53
N ILE A 26 -2.14 6.87 -4.64
CA ILE A 26 -1.06 6.35 -3.79
C ILE A 26 -1.55 5.16 -2.97
N ARG A 27 -2.73 5.29 -2.33
CA ARG A 27 -3.31 4.22 -1.51
C ARG A 27 -3.57 2.96 -2.34
N LYS A 28 -4.13 3.09 -3.54
CA LYS A 28 -4.42 1.97 -4.45
C LYS A 28 -3.12 1.25 -4.85
N ASN A 29 -2.11 2.01 -5.27
CA ASN A 29 -0.83 1.45 -5.72
C ASN A 29 -0.11 0.71 -4.59
N LEU A 30 -0.12 1.25 -3.37
CA LEU A 30 0.49 0.60 -2.21
C LEU A 30 -0.18 -0.73 -1.87
N TYR A 31 -1.50 -0.85 -2.01
CA TYR A 31 -2.17 -2.14 -1.81
C TYR A 31 -1.85 -3.14 -2.91
N GLN A 32 -1.79 -2.71 -4.17
CA GLN A 32 -1.39 -3.60 -5.26
C GLN A 32 0.03 -4.15 -5.04
N LEU A 33 0.95 -3.31 -4.58
CA LEU A 33 2.31 -3.74 -4.21
C LEU A 33 2.31 -4.73 -3.03
N ALA A 34 1.52 -4.46 -1.99
CA ALA A 34 1.40 -5.36 -0.85
C ALA A 34 0.84 -6.74 -1.26
N ASP A 35 -0.17 -6.77 -2.13
CA ASP A 35 -0.73 -8.02 -2.65
C ASP A 35 0.29 -8.81 -3.47
N ILE A 36 1.11 -8.12 -4.28
CA ILE A 36 2.20 -8.74 -5.05
C ILE A 36 3.23 -9.36 -4.09
N GLU A 37 3.67 -8.61 -3.09
CA GLU A 37 4.64 -9.07 -2.08
C GLU A 37 4.11 -10.30 -1.33
N LEU A 38 2.85 -10.30 -0.91
CA LEU A 38 2.21 -11.44 -0.26
C LEU A 38 2.21 -12.68 -1.16
N LYS A 39 1.81 -12.55 -2.43
CA LYS A 39 1.82 -13.66 -3.39
C LYS A 39 3.22 -14.21 -3.64
N ILE A 40 4.24 -13.34 -3.67
CA ILE A 40 5.64 -13.77 -3.82
C ILE A 40 6.07 -14.56 -2.57
N ARG A 41 5.77 -14.06 -1.37
CA ARG A 41 6.09 -14.76 -0.12
C ARG A 41 5.41 -16.12 -0.01
N GLU A 42 4.12 -16.19 -0.34
CA GLU A 42 3.37 -17.46 -0.36
C GLU A 42 3.98 -18.47 -1.33
N LYS A 43 4.34 -18.03 -2.55
CA LYS A 43 5.04 -18.90 -3.51
C LYS A 43 6.39 -19.39 -2.99
N ASN A 44 7.16 -18.51 -2.36
CA ASN A 44 8.48 -18.86 -1.83
C ASN A 44 8.38 -19.80 -0.62
N LEU A 45 7.34 -19.68 0.22
CA LEU A 45 7.08 -20.63 1.31
C LEU A 45 6.76 -22.03 0.78
N ILE A 46 5.97 -22.15 -0.29
CA ILE A 46 5.62 -23.44 -0.91
C ILE A 46 6.83 -24.13 -1.55
N SER A 47 7.86 -23.39 -1.96
CA SER A 47 9.08 -23.98 -2.54
C SER A 47 10.06 -24.60 -1.54
N TYR A 48 9.90 -24.37 -0.22
CA TYR A 48 10.74 -24.99 0.82
C TYR A 48 10.07 -26.20 1.49
N GLU A 49 8.77 -26.43 1.25
CA GLU A 49 8.01 -27.56 1.79
C GLU A 49 7.88 -28.75 0.81
N LYS A 50 8.47 -28.65 -0.39
CA LYS A 50 8.55 -29.73 -1.39
C LYS A 50 9.98 -30.22 -1.56
#